data_AF-A0A0R3N6T8-F1
#
_entry.id   AF-A0A0R3N6T8-F1
#
_cell.length_a   1.000
_cell.length_b   1.000
_cell.length_c   1.000
_cell.angle_alpha   90.00
_cell.angle_beta   90.00
_cell.angle_gamma   90.00
#
_symmetry.space_group_name_H-M   'P 1'
#
loop_
_entity.id
_entity.type
_entity.pdbx_description
1 polymer ?
#
loop_
_entity_poly.entity_id
_entity_poly.type
_entity_poly.pdbx_seq_one_letter_code
_entity_poly.pdbx_strand_id
1 'polypeptide(L)'
;MMPAEFRWLEGPIVVKPPTYRQELIESMARGLQEAGTAGDERGAIRWLFNNRYAMADIVMLLDDARALAFQEIVAREMSKR
;
A
#
# COMPACT_ATOMS: atom_id res chain seq x y z
N MET A 1 41.25 23.60 -8.67
CA MET A 1 40.22 22.69 -9.21
C MET A 1 40.07 21.57 -8.20
N MET A 2 39.05 21.62 -7.34
CA MET A 2 38.84 20.61 -6.29
C MET A 2 37.89 19.51 -6.82
N PRO A 3 38.11 18.23 -6.50
CA PRO A 3 37.24 17.15 -6.95
C PRO A 3 35.91 17.21 -6.20
N ALA A 4 34.82 16.89 -6.91
CA ALA A 4 33.48 16.83 -6.34
C ALA A 4 33.44 15.79 -5.21
N GLU A 5 33.10 16.23 -4.00
CA GLU A 5 32.96 15.38 -2.83
C GLU A 5 31.75 14.45 -2.99
N PHE A 6 32.00 13.16 -3.17
CA PHE A 6 30.96 12.13 -3.25
C PHE A 6 30.44 11.85 -1.84
N ARG A 7 29.25 12.37 -1.51
CA ARG A 7 28.62 12.19 -0.21
C ARG A 7 27.83 10.88 -0.19
N TRP A 8 28.39 9.85 0.45
CA TRP A 8 27.67 8.61 0.73
C TRP A 8 26.51 8.90 1.67
N LEU A 9 25.31 8.40 1.33
CA LEU A 9 24.14 8.46 2.20
C LEU A 9 24.33 7.44 3.33
N GLU A 10 25.05 7.83 4.38
CA GLU A 10 25.13 7.07 5.63
C GLU A 10 23.89 7.37 6.49
N GLY A 11 22.80 6.66 6.20
CA GLY A 11 21.64 6.56 7.09
C GLY A 11 21.35 5.08 7.34
N PRO A 12 20.87 4.69 8.54
CA PRO A 12 20.49 3.31 8.77
C PRO A 12 19.39 2.93 7.76
N ILE A 13 19.61 1.85 7.00
CA ILE A 13 18.55 1.23 6.20
C ILE A 13 17.58 0.62 7.22
N VAL A 14 16.51 1.35 7.54
CA VAL A 14 15.45 0.85 8.41
C VAL A 14 14.67 -0.20 7.62
N VAL A 15 15.11 -1.46 7.70
CA VAL A 15 14.36 -2.60 7.17
C VAL A 15 13.20 -2.84 8.14
N LYS A 16 12.00 -2.41 7.77
CA LYS A 16 10.80 -2.79 8.52
C LYS A 16 10.62 -4.32 8.41
N PRO A 17 10.23 -5.01 9.49
CA PRO A 17 10.07 -6.46 9.46
C PRO A 17 9.02 -6.89 8.42
N PRO A 18 9.13 -8.08 7.82
CA PRO A 18 8.23 -8.55 6.76
C PRO A 18 6.74 -8.52 7.15
N THR A 19 6.45 -8.77 8.44
CA THR A 19 5.09 -8.74 9.01
C THR A 19 4.42 -7.39 8.88
N TYR A 20 5.18 -6.30 9.02
CA TYR A 20 4.67 -4.94 8.90
C TYR A 20 4.08 -4.66 7.50
N ARG A 21 4.70 -5.21 6.45
CA ARG A 21 4.23 -5.02 5.07
C ARG A 21 2.88 -5.68 4.86
N GLN A 22 2.73 -6.91 5.34
CA GLN A 22 1.51 -7.68 5.17
C GLN A 22 0.34 -7.08 5.97
N GLU A 23 0.58 -6.72 7.23
CA GLU A 23 -0.40 -6.00 8.05
C GLU A 23 -0.87 -4.69 7.39
N LEU A 24 0.05 -3.98 6.74
CA LEU A 24 -0.26 -2.74 6.03
C LEU A 24 -1.11 -3.00 4.78
N ILE A 25 -0.78 -4.01 3.98
CA ILE A 25 -1.58 -4.43 2.82
C ILE A 25 -3.01 -4.80 3.26
N GLU A 26 -3.14 -5.59 4.32
CA GLU A 26 -4.46 -6.00 4.86
C GLU A 26 -5.27 -4.80 5.36
N SER A 27 -4.63 -3.85 6.05
CA SER A 27 -5.26 -2.62 6.51
C SER A 27 -5.74 -1.74 5.34
N MET A 28 -4.88 -1.56 4.33
CA MET A 28 -5.23 -0.82 3.10
C MET A 28 -6.37 -1.50 2.36
N ALA A 29 -6.30 -2.82 2.15
CA ALA A 29 -7.33 -3.59 1.46
C ALA A 29 -8.70 -3.47 2.12
N ARG A 30 -8.76 -3.60 3.45
CA ARG A 30 -9.99 -3.42 4.23
C ARG A 30 -10.58 -2.02 4.03
N GLY A 31 -9.75 -0.99 4.15
CA GLY A 31 -10.16 0.39 3.93
C GLY A 31 -10.72 0.64 2.52
N LEU A 32 -10.06 0.09 1.49
CA LEU A 32 -10.49 0.21 0.10
C LEU A 32 -11.82 -0.50 -0.17
N GLN A 33 -12.10 -1.62 0.50
CA GLN A 33 -13.40 -2.29 0.42
C GLN A 33 -14.51 -1.49 1.08
N GLU A 34 -14.27 -1.01 2.31
CA GLU A 34 -15.24 -0.19 3.05
C GLU A 34 -15.59 1.09 2.29
N ALA A 35 -14.61 1.68 1.61
CA ALA A 35 -14.79 2.85 0.76
C ALA A 35 -15.43 2.55 -0.61
N GLY A 36 -15.48 1.28 -1.03
CA GLY A 36 -15.93 0.88 -2.36
C GLY A 36 -15.00 1.33 -3.50
N THR A 37 -13.73 1.65 -3.20
CA THR A 37 -12.79 2.23 -4.17
C THR A 37 -11.83 1.21 -4.78
N ALA A 38 -11.88 -0.07 -4.40
CA ALA A 38 -10.95 -1.10 -4.88
C ALA A 38 -10.86 -1.19 -6.43
N GLY A 39 -11.97 -0.94 -7.13
CA GLY A 39 -12.05 -0.95 -8.60
C GLY A 39 -11.69 0.35 -9.31
N ASP A 40 -11.55 1.46 -8.60
CA ASP A 40 -11.09 2.73 -9.16
C ASP A 40 -9.73 3.08 -8.55
N GLU A 41 -8.67 2.92 -9.34
CA GLU A 41 -7.30 3.20 -8.89
C GLU A 41 -7.12 4.64 -8.40
N ARG A 42 -7.70 5.62 -9.09
CA ARG A 42 -7.58 7.03 -8.70
C ARG A 42 -8.35 7.28 -7.41
N GLY A 43 -9.52 6.68 -7.27
CA GLY A 43 -10.31 6.67 -6.04
C GLY A 43 -9.55 6.04 -4.88
N ALA A 44 -8.91 4.89 -5.10
CA ALA A 44 -8.11 4.18 -4.10
C ALA A 44 -6.92 5.01 -3.61
N ILE A 45 -6.13 5.58 -4.54
CA ILE A 45 -5.00 6.46 -4.19
C ILE A 45 -5.47 7.66 -3.37
N ARG A 46 -6.56 8.32 -3.82
CA ARG A 46 -7.11 9.49 -3.12
C ARG A 46 -7.59 9.11 -1.71
N TRP A 47 -8.28 7.98 -1.58
CA TRP A 47 -8.78 7.51 -0.29
C TRP A 47 -7.62 7.19 0.66
N LEU A 48 -6.61 6.45 0.21
CA LEU A 48 -5.45 6.09 1.01
C LEU A 48 -4.66 7.33 1.45
N PHE A 49 -4.45 8.28 0.54
CA PHE A 49 -3.77 9.54 0.87
C PHE A 49 -4.55 10.35 1.92
N ASN A 50 -5.87 10.47 1.76
CA ASN A 50 -6.73 11.16 2.73
C ASN A 50 -6.75 10.46 4.10
N ASN A 51 -6.52 9.15 4.14
CA ASN A 51 -6.42 8.34 5.36
C ASN A 51 -4.99 8.26 5.93
N ARG A 52 -4.10 9.19 5.56
CA ARG A 52 -2.76 9.37 6.15
C ARG A 52 -1.79 8.21 5.92
N TYR A 53 -2.03 7.34 4.94
CA TYR A 53 -1.03 6.39 4.50
C TYR A 53 0.16 7.13 3.89
N ALA A 54 1.38 6.65 4.15
CA ALA A 54 2.58 7.26 3.60
C ALA A 54 2.60 7.09 2.08
N MET A 55 2.99 8.13 1.34
CA MET A 55 2.99 8.09 -0.13
C MET A 55 3.85 6.95 -0.68
N ALA A 56 5.00 6.66 -0.04
CA ALA A 56 5.85 5.54 -0.41
C ALA A 56 5.11 4.19 -0.29
N ASP A 57 4.37 3.99 0.80
CA ASP A 57 3.62 2.76 1.02
C ASP A 57 2.44 2.65 0.02
N ILE A 58 1.77 3.76 -0.29
CA ILE A 58 0.73 3.78 -1.34
C ILE A 58 1.31 3.33 -2.68
N VAL A 59 2.40 3.95 -3.14
CA VAL A 59 3.02 3.61 -4.43
C VAL A 59 3.52 2.16 -4.45
N MET A 60 4.08 1.66 -3.35
CA MET A 60 4.64 0.31 -3.30
C MET A 60 3.61 -0.80 -3.12
N LEU A 61 2.46 -0.53 -2.47
CA LEU A 61 1.54 -1.57 -1.98
C LEU A 61 0.12 -1.47 -2.55
N LEU A 62 -0.18 -0.45 -3.37
CA LEU A 62 -1.52 -0.22 -3.92
C LEU A 62 -2.06 -1.45 -4.66
N ASP A 63 -1.26 -2.03 -5.54
CA ASP A 63 -1.71 -3.15 -6.38
C ASP A 63 -1.98 -4.39 -5.54
N ASP A 64 -1.11 -4.70 -4.57
CA ASP A 64 -1.30 -5.81 -3.64
C ASP A 64 -2.57 -5.62 -2.79
N ALA A 65 -2.78 -4.41 -2.26
CA ALA A 65 -3.97 -4.08 -1.46
C ALA A 65 -5.27 -4.16 -2.28
N ARG A 66 -5.25 -3.68 -3.54
CA ARG A 66 -6.40 -3.80 -4.44
C ARG A 66 -6.68 -5.24 -4.81
N ALA A 67 -5.65 -6.03 -5.13
CA ALA A 67 -5.78 -7.43 -5.47
C ALA A 67 -6.39 -8.22 -4.30
N LEU A 68 -5.88 -8.02 -3.08
CA LEU A 68 -6.44 -8.62 -1.87
C LEU A 68 -7.89 -8.18 -1.65
N ALA A 69 -8.18 -6.89 -1.82
CA ALA A 69 -9.52 -6.36 -1.68
C ALA A 69 -10.51 -7.06 -2.63
N PHE A 70 -10.13 -7.26 -3.88
CA PHE A 70 -10.92 -7.97 -4.88
C PHE A 70 -11.09 -9.46 -4.56
N GLN A 71 -10.02 -10.14 -4.15
CA GLN A 71 -10.07 -11.56 -3.80
C GLN A 71 -11.09 -11.81 -2.68
N GLU A 72 -11.11 -10.96 -1.66
CA GLU A 72 -12.08 -11.07 -0.58
C GLU A 72 -13.52 -10.77 -1.01
N ILE A 73 -13.75 -9.78 -1.88
CA ILE A 73 -15.08 -9.50 -2.45
C ILE A 73 -15.58 -10.75 -3.18
N VAL A 74 -14.75 -11.33 -4.05
CA VAL A 74 -15.09 -12.53 -4.80
C VAL A 74 -15.34 -13.71 -3.86
N ALA A 75 -14.48 -13.93 -2.86
CA ALA A 75 -14.65 -15.01 -1.89
C ALA A 75 -15.98 -14.91 -1.12
N ARG A 76 -16.37 -13.70 -0.71
CA ARG A 76 -17.67 -13.46 -0.05
C ARG A 76 -18.85 -13.75 -0.98
N GLU A 77 -18.77 -13.37 -2.25
CA GLU A 77 -19.82 -13.65 -3.22
C GLU A 77 -19.93 -15.15 -3.55
N MET A 78 -18.80 -15.85 -3.65
CA MET A 78 -18.78 -17.30 -3.88
C MET A 78 -19.30 -18.10 -2.68
N SER A 79 -19.07 -17.63 -1.45
CA SER A 79 -19.57 -18.28 -0.22
C SER A 79 -21.08 -18.15 -0.01
N LYS A 80 -21.77 -17.25 -0.73
CA LYS A 80 -23.22 -17.05 -0.62
C LYS A 80 -24.03 -17.97 -1.54
N ARG A 81 -23.36 -18.77 -2.39
CA ARG A 81 -23.98 -19.76 -3.27
C ARG A 81 -24.00 -21.14 -2.63
#